data_AF-A0A9W8R0R9-F1
#
_entry.id   AF-A0A9W8R0R9-F1
#
_cell.length_a   1.000
_cell.length_b   1.000
_cell.length_c   1.000
_cell.angle_alpha   90.00
_cell.angle_beta   90.00
_cell.angle_gamma   90.00
#
_symmetry.space_group_name_H-M   'P 1'
#
loop_
_entity.id
_entity.type
_entity.pdbx_description
1 polymer ?
#
loop_
_entity_poly.entity_id
_entity_poly.type
_entity_poly.pdbx_seq_one_letter_code
_entity_poly.pdbx_strand_id
1 'polypeptide(L)'
;MAPSVEQLLKDYEFDPSLLQRVAFRRSKPPLAIVEPDPSWPATFDLLKARIESALGSTAVSINHVGSTSIPGLPAKAVIDIDLVVKDVTDEASYAPALEEAGFQFLVREPHWHEHRFFCGYEPISTNLHVWGPDSPEVVRHKIFTDWLRRNEVDRELYERTKREAAAVSVEKGEDVMQYNRRKEDVIREILQRAFKDLGYTQTFTTLVPLRPSLTPSTVRRTVLPSSFTPSTAASADLVPSSAISAHPAMGDMQIRCGPRNTMNGATRLVQKRRHGFLYRTRSRTGRKILWRRKLKGRKHIAQ
;
A
#
# COMPACT_ATOMS: atom_id res chain seq x y z
N MET A 1 5.37 17.38 21.89
CA MET A 1 4.44 17.96 20.90
C MET A 1 4.03 16.87 19.90
N ALA A 2 2.81 16.88 19.37
CA ALA A 2 2.44 15.86 18.37
C ALA A 2 3.27 16.02 17.07
N PRO A 3 3.69 14.93 16.41
CA PRO A 3 4.44 14.99 15.16
C PRO A 3 3.62 15.68 14.05
N SER A 4 4.29 16.36 13.13
CA SER A 4 3.61 17.03 12.02
C SER A 4 3.03 16.00 11.02
N VAL A 5 1.99 16.40 10.27
CA VAL A 5 1.41 15.54 9.23
C VAL A 5 2.45 15.17 8.17
N GLU A 6 3.35 16.10 7.82
CA GLU A 6 4.43 15.83 6.88
C GLU A 6 5.38 14.73 7.40
N GLN A 7 5.76 14.80 8.68
CA GLN A 7 6.59 13.76 9.32
C GLN A 7 5.87 12.41 9.37
N LEU A 8 4.56 12.40 9.63
CA LEU A 8 3.75 11.19 9.63
C LEU A 8 3.64 10.55 8.25
N LEU A 9 3.57 11.35 7.18
CA LEU A 9 3.42 10.85 5.80
C LEU A 9 4.74 10.50 5.12
N LYS A 10 5.88 10.95 5.67
CA LYS A 10 7.19 10.66 5.10
C LYS A 10 7.50 9.18 5.19
N ASP A 11 7.89 8.59 4.05
CA ASP A 11 8.43 7.23 4.02
C ASP A 11 9.92 7.26 4.33
N TYR A 12 10.35 6.32 5.16
CA TYR A 12 11.76 6.08 5.45
C TYR A 12 12.23 4.86 4.67
N GLU A 13 13.38 5.01 3.99
CA GLU A 13 14.08 3.89 3.38
C GLU A 13 15.14 3.38 4.36
N PHE A 14 15.13 2.08 4.60
CA PHE A 14 16.10 1.45 5.48
C PHE A 14 17.49 1.43 4.82
N ASP A 15 18.45 2.13 5.43
CA ASP A 15 19.86 2.09 5.07
C ASP A 15 20.68 1.43 6.18
N PRO A 16 21.20 0.20 5.97
CA PRO A 16 21.99 -0.50 6.98
C PRO A 16 23.33 0.18 7.29
N SER A 17 23.84 1.08 6.44
CA SER A 17 25.11 1.77 6.67
C SER A 17 25.01 2.85 7.76
N LEU A 18 23.80 3.34 8.02
CA LEU A 18 23.51 4.36 9.02
C LEU A 18 23.25 3.78 10.42
N LEU A 19 23.28 2.45 10.54
CA LEU A 19 22.96 1.69 11.73
C LEU A 19 24.20 1.58 12.63
N GLN A 20 24.07 2.01 13.88
CA GLN A 20 25.12 1.84 14.89
C GLN A 20 24.84 0.58 15.72
N ARG A 21 25.61 -0.48 15.49
CA ARG A 21 25.44 -1.76 16.17
C ARG A 21 26.08 -1.72 17.56
N VAL A 22 25.32 -2.11 18.58
CA VAL A 22 25.78 -2.26 19.97
C VAL A 22 26.10 -3.73 20.27
N ALA A 23 25.16 -4.63 19.95
CA ALA A 23 25.32 -6.06 20.17
C ALA A 23 24.57 -6.90 19.14
N PHE A 24 24.92 -8.19 19.06
CA PHE A 24 24.21 -9.18 18.28
C PHE A 24 23.21 -9.95 19.14
N ARG A 25 22.11 -10.39 18.52
CA ARG A 25 21.14 -11.27 19.19
C ARG A 25 21.81 -12.59 19.58
N ARG A 26 21.49 -13.07 20.78
CA ARG A 26 21.90 -14.37 21.30
C ARG A 26 21.21 -15.52 20.57
N SER A 27 19.95 -15.31 20.18
CA SER A 27 19.18 -16.25 19.37
C SER A 27 18.29 -15.52 18.36
N LYS A 28 18.07 -16.15 17.20
CA LYS A 28 17.17 -15.62 16.16
C LYS A 28 15.79 -16.26 16.35
N PRO A 29 14.71 -15.47 16.46
CA PRO A 29 13.37 -16.04 16.48
C PRO A 29 13.07 -16.70 15.12
N PRO A 30 12.32 -17.81 15.09
CA PRO A 30 11.97 -18.47 13.85
C PRO A 30 11.20 -17.52 12.93
N LEU A 31 11.36 -17.70 11.62
CA LEU A 31 10.59 -16.96 10.60
C LEU A 31 9.20 -17.56 10.36
N ALA A 32 8.79 -18.53 11.18
CA ALA A 32 7.49 -19.18 11.08
C ALA A 32 6.36 -18.23 11.49
N ILE A 33 5.30 -18.19 10.68
CA ILE A 33 4.03 -17.57 11.04
C ILE A 33 3.20 -18.64 11.75
N VAL A 34 2.78 -18.34 12.96
CA VAL A 34 1.88 -19.18 13.76
C VAL A 34 0.47 -18.60 13.74
N GLU A 35 -0.49 -19.46 14.03
CA GLU A 35 -1.88 -19.04 14.24
C GLU A 35 -1.99 -18.10 15.46
N PRO A 36 -3.04 -17.26 15.51
CA PRO A 36 -3.18 -16.26 16.57
C PRO A 36 -3.23 -16.91 17.95
N ASP A 37 -2.39 -16.44 18.86
CA ASP A 37 -2.36 -16.94 20.23
C ASP A 37 -3.11 -15.95 21.16
N PRO A 38 -4.18 -16.39 21.84
CA PRO A 38 -4.95 -15.53 22.73
C PRO A 38 -4.15 -15.09 23.98
N SER A 39 -3.00 -15.69 24.27
CA SER A 39 -2.12 -15.31 25.39
C SER A 39 -1.21 -14.11 25.10
N TRP A 40 -1.09 -13.66 23.84
CA TRP A 40 -0.21 -12.53 23.49
C TRP A 40 -0.51 -11.23 24.24
N PRO A 41 -1.78 -10.80 24.44
CA PRO A 41 -2.08 -9.60 25.23
C PRO A 41 -1.60 -9.73 26.68
N ALA A 42 -1.85 -10.87 27.33
CA ALA A 42 -1.40 -11.10 28.70
C ALA A 42 0.14 -11.16 28.78
N THR A 43 0.79 -11.71 27.75
CA THR A 43 2.26 -11.74 27.65
C THR A 43 2.82 -10.32 27.50
N PHE A 44 2.18 -9.47 26.70
CA PHE A 44 2.51 -8.05 26.61
C PHE A 44 2.34 -7.36 27.96
N ASP A 45 1.25 -7.61 28.69
CA ASP A 45 1.00 -6.98 30.00
C ASP A 45 2.11 -7.33 31.02
N LEU A 46 2.59 -8.58 31.01
CA LEU A 46 3.74 -9.00 31.82
C LEU A 46 5.04 -8.26 31.45
N LEU A 47 5.31 -8.12 30.15
CA LEU A 47 6.48 -7.39 29.65
C LEU A 47 6.38 -5.89 29.95
N LYS A 48 5.19 -5.31 29.81
CA LYS A 48 4.89 -3.93 30.15
C LYS A 48 5.14 -3.67 31.64
N ALA A 49 4.58 -4.50 32.53
CA ALA A 49 4.80 -4.38 33.97
C ALA A 49 6.28 -4.49 34.34
N ARG A 50 7.04 -5.35 33.65
CA ARG A 50 8.50 -5.46 33.82
C ARG A 50 9.22 -4.15 33.44
N ILE A 51 8.86 -3.55 32.32
CA ILE A 51 9.44 -2.27 31.87
C ILE A 51 9.04 -1.13 32.82
N GLU A 52 7.78 -1.08 33.25
CA GLU A 52 7.29 -0.08 34.22
C GLU A 52 8.01 -0.19 35.55
N SER A 53 8.23 -1.42 36.06
CA SER A 53 8.99 -1.64 37.29
C SER A 53 10.45 -1.22 37.17
N ALA A 54 11.07 -1.38 35.99
CA ALA A 54 12.46 -1.02 35.78
C ALA A 54 12.68 0.49 35.60
N LEU A 55 11.75 1.17 34.93
CA LEU A 55 11.92 2.56 34.50
C LEU A 55 11.12 3.57 35.32
N GLY A 56 10.05 3.16 35.98
CA GLY A 56 9.14 4.06 36.69
C GLY A 56 8.72 5.24 35.82
N SER A 57 8.94 6.47 36.32
CA SER A 57 8.57 7.70 35.62
C SER A 57 9.40 8.03 34.36
N THR A 58 10.48 7.28 34.09
CA THR A 58 11.26 7.41 32.85
C THR A 58 10.48 6.88 31.65
N ALA A 59 9.64 5.85 31.85
CA ALA A 59 8.72 5.36 30.84
C ALA A 59 7.51 6.30 30.73
N VAL A 60 7.41 7.04 29.63
CA VAL A 60 6.30 7.97 29.36
C VAL A 60 5.08 7.21 28.84
N SER A 61 5.28 6.23 27.95
CA SER A 61 4.22 5.33 27.50
C SER A 61 4.80 4.02 26.98
N ILE A 62 4.01 2.93 27.09
CA ILE A 62 4.39 1.60 26.62
C ILE A 62 3.19 1.02 25.88
N ASN A 63 3.36 0.73 24.58
CA ASN A 63 2.28 0.35 23.69
C ASN A 63 2.56 -1.01 23.04
N HIS A 64 1.55 -1.88 23.02
CA HIS A 64 1.61 -3.13 22.26
C HIS A 64 1.37 -2.82 20.79
N VAL A 65 2.36 -3.13 19.95
CA VAL A 65 2.31 -2.86 18.52
C VAL A 65 2.61 -4.13 17.71
N GLY A 66 2.67 -4.00 16.39
CA GLY A 66 2.94 -5.12 15.51
C GLY A 66 1.77 -6.10 15.40
N SER A 67 2.01 -7.24 14.75
CA SER A 67 0.94 -8.18 14.41
C SER A 67 0.31 -8.85 15.63
N THR A 68 1.08 -9.07 16.70
CA THR A 68 0.60 -9.77 17.91
C THR A 68 -0.36 -8.92 18.76
N SER A 69 -0.43 -7.62 18.50
CA SER A 69 -1.40 -6.70 19.11
C SER A 69 -2.78 -6.72 18.42
N ILE A 70 -2.91 -7.42 17.29
CA ILE A 70 -4.15 -7.47 16.49
C ILE A 70 -4.83 -8.81 16.73
N PRO A 71 -6.01 -8.84 17.36
CA PRO A 71 -6.73 -10.09 17.61
C PRO A 71 -7.03 -10.86 16.33
N GLY A 72 -6.80 -12.17 16.37
CA GLY A 72 -7.10 -13.07 15.26
C GLY A 72 -6.15 -12.98 14.06
N LEU A 73 -5.04 -12.24 14.15
CA LEU A 73 -4.08 -12.11 13.06
C LEU A 73 -2.87 -13.04 13.23
N PRO A 74 -2.65 -14.02 12.32
CA PRO A 74 -1.47 -14.88 12.34
C PRO A 74 -0.18 -14.07 12.27
N ALA A 75 0.81 -14.42 13.10
CA ALA A 75 2.02 -13.62 13.26
C ALA A 75 3.25 -14.48 13.55
N LYS A 76 4.43 -13.87 13.47
CA LYS A 76 5.59 -14.43 14.16
C LYS A 76 5.32 -14.31 15.66
N ALA A 77 5.67 -15.33 16.44
CA ALA A 77 5.51 -15.33 17.89
C ALA A 77 6.58 -14.43 18.55
N VAL A 78 6.47 -13.12 18.29
CA VAL A 78 7.34 -12.05 18.78
C VAL A 78 6.46 -10.89 19.23
N ILE A 79 6.62 -10.43 20.47
CA ILE A 79 5.91 -9.25 20.96
C ILE A 79 6.69 -8.00 20.54
N ASP A 80 6.04 -7.09 19.80
CA ASP A 80 6.61 -5.79 19.43
C ASP A 80 6.05 -4.72 20.38
N ILE A 81 6.94 -3.92 20.97
CA ILE A 81 6.61 -2.91 21.97
C ILE A 81 7.23 -1.57 21.56
N ASP A 82 6.41 -0.52 21.55
CA ASP A 82 6.91 0.86 21.54
C ASP A 82 6.99 1.39 22.97
N LEU A 83 8.20 1.73 23.41
CA LEU A 83 8.48 2.45 24.65
C LEU A 83 8.82 3.90 24.31
N VAL A 84 8.09 4.84 24.90
CA VAL A 84 8.37 6.27 24.80
C VAL A 84 9.08 6.72 26.06
N VAL A 85 10.24 7.37 25.91
CA VAL A 85 10.99 8.02 27.00
C VAL A 85 11.06 9.53 26.73
N LYS A 86 11.44 10.32 27.74
CA LYS A 86 11.53 11.79 27.59
C LYS A 86 12.62 12.21 26.61
N ASP A 87 13.80 11.61 26.75
CA ASP A 87 14.96 11.81 25.87
C ASP A 87 15.56 10.44 25.53
N VAL A 88 15.56 10.11 24.24
CA VAL A 88 16.09 8.83 23.74
C VAL A 88 17.62 8.85 23.68
N THR A 89 18.24 10.03 23.63
CA THR A 89 19.69 10.15 23.57
C THR A 89 20.33 10.00 24.95
N ASP A 90 19.56 10.24 26.02
CA ASP A 90 19.97 9.97 27.41
C ASP A 90 19.85 8.48 27.77
N GLU A 91 20.63 7.66 27.09
CA GLU A 91 20.65 6.21 27.29
C GLU A 91 21.04 5.80 28.72
N ALA A 92 21.82 6.64 29.41
CA ALA A 92 22.23 6.38 30.79
C ALA A 92 21.02 6.32 31.75
N SER A 93 19.93 7.03 31.42
CA SER A 93 18.72 7.09 32.25
C SER A 93 17.83 5.84 32.18
N TYR A 94 17.97 5.00 31.15
CA TYR A 94 17.07 3.87 30.93
C TYR A 94 17.73 2.58 30.44
N ALA A 95 18.82 2.64 29.67
CA ALA A 95 19.41 1.46 29.04
C ALA A 95 19.94 0.46 30.08
N PRO A 96 20.67 0.86 31.14
CA PRO A 96 21.13 -0.09 32.17
C PRO A 96 19.96 -0.80 32.88
N ALA A 97 18.89 -0.06 33.22
CA ALA A 97 17.71 -0.62 33.87
C ALA A 97 16.95 -1.60 32.96
N LEU A 98 16.86 -1.30 31.65
CA LEU A 98 16.30 -2.24 30.67
C LEU A 98 17.15 -3.50 30.52
N GLU A 99 18.48 -3.36 30.51
CA GLU A 99 19.40 -4.50 30.44
C GLU A 99 19.30 -5.40 31.67
N GLU A 100 19.21 -4.81 32.88
CA GLU A 100 18.96 -5.55 34.12
C GLU A 100 17.59 -6.25 34.11
N ALA A 101 16.57 -5.63 33.50
CA ALA A 101 15.27 -6.24 33.26
C ALA A 101 15.25 -7.30 32.14
N GLY A 102 16.41 -7.62 31.55
CA GLY A 102 16.57 -8.69 30.57
C GLY A 102 16.35 -8.27 29.10
N PHE A 103 16.29 -6.97 28.81
CA PHE A 103 16.24 -6.45 27.44
C PHE A 103 17.64 -6.07 26.97
N GLN A 104 18.17 -6.81 26.00
CA GLN A 104 19.51 -6.59 25.45
C GLN A 104 19.50 -5.41 24.46
N PHE A 105 20.40 -4.43 24.65
CA PHE A 105 20.56 -3.32 23.72
C PHE A 105 21.29 -3.77 22.45
N LEU A 106 20.65 -3.64 21.28
CA LEU A 106 21.21 -4.11 20.02
C LEU A 106 21.72 -3.01 19.11
N VAL A 107 20.96 -1.92 18.94
CA VAL A 107 21.19 -0.99 17.83
C VAL A 107 20.74 0.43 18.17
N ARG A 108 21.48 1.43 17.68
CA ARG A 108 21.06 2.83 17.58
C ARG A 108 20.87 3.22 16.11
N GLU A 109 19.81 3.97 15.82
CA GLU A 109 19.51 4.51 14.49
C GLU A 109 19.24 6.02 14.59
N PRO A 110 20.28 6.86 14.75
CA PRO A 110 20.11 8.31 14.94
C PRO A 110 19.28 8.97 13.83
N HIS A 111 19.50 8.53 12.59
CA HIS A 111 18.85 9.05 11.38
C HIS A 111 17.35 8.73 11.31
N TRP A 112 16.86 7.77 12.10
CA TRP A 112 15.47 7.38 12.15
C TRP A 112 14.89 7.73 13.52
N HIS A 113 14.74 9.03 13.76
CA HIS A 113 14.15 9.59 14.99
C HIS A 113 14.85 9.17 16.28
N GLU A 114 16.18 9.05 16.26
CA GLU A 114 16.96 8.59 17.40
C GLU A 114 16.55 7.20 17.91
N HIS A 115 15.93 6.36 17.09
CA HIS A 115 15.45 5.05 17.51
C HIS A 115 16.53 4.20 18.18
N ARG A 116 16.22 3.63 19.35
CA ARG A 116 17.02 2.57 19.98
C ARG A 116 16.26 1.27 19.99
N PHE A 117 16.96 0.20 19.67
CA PHE A 117 16.37 -1.12 19.54
C PHE A 117 16.95 -2.10 20.55
N PHE A 118 16.06 -2.68 21.35
CA PHE A 118 16.35 -3.71 22.32
C PHE A 118 15.62 -5.01 21.95
N CYS A 119 16.12 -6.13 22.45
CA CYS A 119 15.37 -7.39 22.37
C CYS A 119 15.28 -8.11 23.72
N GLY A 120 14.14 -8.74 23.97
CA GLY A 120 13.94 -9.67 25.08
C GLY A 120 13.83 -11.11 24.58
N TYR A 121 14.11 -12.07 25.47
CA TYR A 121 14.01 -13.50 25.18
C TYR A 121 12.97 -14.21 26.03
N GLU A 122 12.58 -13.62 27.17
CA GLU A 122 11.67 -14.21 28.16
C GLU A 122 10.51 -13.26 28.47
N PRO A 123 9.26 -13.77 28.59
CA PRO A 123 8.86 -15.18 28.42
C PRO A 123 8.83 -15.64 26.96
N ILE A 124 8.87 -14.69 26.02
CA ILE A 124 8.92 -14.93 24.58
C ILE A 124 9.85 -13.89 23.93
N SER A 125 10.28 -14.17 22.70
CA SER A 125 11.02 -13.20 21.89
C SER A 125 10.27 -11.86 21.83
N THR A 126 10.96 -10.79 22.18
CA THR A 126 10.38 -9.45 22.26
C THR A 126 11.26 -8.46 21.51
N ASN A 127 10.65 -7.56 20.76
CA ASN A 127 11.26 -6.41 20.13
C ASN A 127 10.80 -5.17 20.88
N LEU A 128 11.75 -4.43 21.44
CA LEU A 128 11.47 -3.21 22.20
C LEU A 128 12.09 -2.03 21.45
N HIS A 129 11.20 -1.20 20.89
CA HIS A 129 11.54 0.01 20.16
C HIS A 129 11.42 1.20 21.09
N VAL A 130 12.51 1.94 21.27
CA VAL A 130 12.55 3.12 22.15
C VAL A 130 12.51 4.39 21.30
N TRP A 131 11.56 5.25 21.61
CA TRP A 131 11.23 6.46 20.86
C TRP A 131 11.11 7.70 21.76
N GLY A 132 11.25 8.87 21.14
CA GLY A 132 10.99 10.15 21.80
C GLY A 132 9.49 10.45 21.82
N PRO A 133 9.04 11.42 22.64
CA PRO A 133 7.62 11.73 22.80
C PRO A 133 6.96 12.22 21.51
N ASP A 134 7.77 12.73 20.59
CA ASP A 134 7.31 13.40 19.36
C ASP A 134 7.60 12.54 18.12
N SER A 135 7.94 11.26 18.30
CA SER A 135 8.25 10.37 17.18
C SER A 135 7.00 10.05 16.34
N PRO A 136 7.04 10.26 15.00
CA PRO A 136 5.93 9.88 14.13
C PRO A 136 5.72 8.37 14.06
N GLU A 137 6.75 7.55 14.31
CA GLU A 137 6.64 6.09 14.19
C GLU A 137 5.69 5.49 15.22
N VAL A 138 5.67 6.00 16.45
CA VAL A 138 4.72 5.58 17.49
C VAL A 138 3.27 5.77 17.03
N VAL A 139 3.00 6.92 16.39
CA VAL A 139 1.69 7.23 15.84
C VAL A 139 1.38 6.36 14.61
N ARG A 140 2.37 6.13 13.73
CA ARG A 140 2.23 5.25 12.55
C ARG A 140 1.91 3.82 12.94
N HIS A 141 2.61 3.26 13.92
CA HIS A 141 2.35 1.93 14.46
C HIS A 141 0.93 1.81 15.04
N LYS A 142 0.50 2.83 15.80
CA LYS A 142 -0.87 2.87 16.33
C LYS A 142 -1.92 2.94 15.22
N ILE A 143 -1.76 3.84 14.24
CA ILE A 143 -2.66 3.98 13.09
C ILE A 143 -2.77 2.66 12.32
N PHE A 144 -1.63 2.01 12.05
CA PHE A 144 -1.61 0.74 11.35
C PHE A 144 -2.37 -0.35 12.11
N THR A 145 -2.12 -0.46 13.41
CA THR A 145 -2.78 -1.43 14.29
C THR A 145 -4.29 -1.21 14.34
N ASP A 146 -4.73 0.03 14.58
CA ASP A 146 -6.15 0.38 14.65
C ASP A 146 -6.85 0.19 13.30
N TRP A 147 -6.16 0.49 12.19
CA TRP A 147 -6.68 0.24 10.85
C TRP A 147 -6.95 -1.24 10.60
N LEU A 148 -5.97 -2.12 10.90
CA LEU A 148 -6.13 -3.56 10.68
C LEU A 148 -7.14 -4.21 11.61
N ARG A 149 -7.43 -3.61 12.78
CA ARG A 149 -8.52 -4.09 13.66
C ARG A 149 -9.91 -3.86 13.09
N ARG A 150 -10.11 -2.79 12.31
CA ARG A 150 -11.42 -2.43 11.74
C ARG A 150 -11.58 -2.75 10.25
N ASN A 151 -10.49 -2.95 9.53
CA ASN A 151 -10.50 -3.20 8.09
C ASN A 151 -10.08 -4.64 7.79
N GLU A 152 -11.09 -5.51 7.63
CA GLU A 152 -10.88 -6.94 7.37
C GLU A 152 -10.15 -7.20 6.04
N VAL A 153 -10.48 -6.44 4.98
CA VAL A 153 -9.86 -6.61 3.65
C VAL A 153 -8.35 -6.37 3.72
N ASP A 154 -7.93 -5.31 4.40
CA ASP A 154 -6.51 -5.00 4.55
C ASP A 154 -5.80 -5.92 5.54
N ARG A 155 -6.52 -6.42 6.56
CA ARG A 155 -6.04 -7.45 7.48
C ARG A 155 -5.72 -8.76 6.74
N GLU A 156 -6.64 -9.23 5.90
CA GLU A 156 -6.44 -10.43 5.08
C GLU A 156 -5.31 -10.25 4.05
N LEU A 157 -5.22 -9.07 3.42
CA LEU A 157 -4.13 -8.74 2.50
C LEU A 157 -2.78 -8.79 3.21
N TYR A 158 -2.70 -8.21 4.41
CA TYR A 158 -1.49 -8.20 5.21
C TYR A 158 -1.10 -9.61 5.69
N GLU A 159 -2.07 -10.41 6.15
CA GLU A 159 -1.85 -11.80 6.53
C GLU A 159 -1.26 -12.61 5.36
N ARG A 160 -1.92 -12.57 4.20
CA ARG A 160 -1.47 -13.29 3.01
C ARG A 160 -0.06 -12.91 2.62
N THR A 161 0.23 -11.61 2.63
CA THR A 161 1.56 -11.08 2.30
C THR A 161 2.61 -11.57 3.29
N LYS A 162 2.30 -11.67 4.59
CA LYS A 162 3.21 -12.25 5.59
C LYS A 162 3.47 -13.73 5.34
N ARG A 163 2.42 -14.52 5.08
CA ARG A 163 2.58 -15.96 4.79
C ARG A 163 3.41 -16.19 3.53
N GLU A 164 3.12 -15.47 2.46
CA GLU A 164 3.89 -15.52 1.21
C GLU A 164 5.35 -15.10 1.42
N ALA A 165 5.59 -13.98 2.13
CA ALA A 165 6.93 -13.51 2.42
C ALA A 165 7.73 -14.52 3.27
N ALA A 166 7.10 -15.11 4.29
CA ALA A 166 7.73 -16.12 5.13
C ALA A 166 8.08 -17.37 4.34
N ALA A 167 7.16 -17.88 3.51
CA ALA A 167 7.39 -19.05 2.66
C ALA A 167 8.56 -18.83 1.70
N VAL A 168 8.57 -17.70 0.98
CA VAL A 168 9.65 -17.38 0.03
C VAL A 168 10.99 -17.17 0.73
N SER A 169 11.00 -16.52 1.90
CA SER A 169 12.25 -16.31 2.63
C SER A 169 12.81 -17.62 3.20
N VAL A 170 11.97 -18.55 3.65
CA VAL A 170 12.40 -19.90 4.05
C VAL A 170 12.95 -20.67 2.84
N GLU A 171 12.26 -20.67 1.71
CA GLU A 171 12.70 -21.33 0.47
C GLU A 171 14.08 -20.85 0.02
N LYS A 172 14.35 -19.55 0.15
CA LYS A 172 15.59 -18.90 -0.30
C LYS A 172 16.69 -18.80 0.74
N GLY A 173 16.46 -19.28 1.97
CA GLY A 173 17.39 -19.10 3.09
C GLY A 173 17.66 -17.63 3.41
N GLU A 174 16.68 -16.76 3.19
CA GLU A 174 16.77 -15.33 3.44
C GLU A 174 16.64 -15.00 4.93
N ASP A 175 17.14 -13.83 5.33
CA ASP A 175 17.04 -13.33 6.69
C ASP A 175 15.79 -12.42 6.90
N VAL A 176 15.66 -11.89 8.12
CA VAL A 176 14.52 -11.08 8.53
C VAL A 176 14.40 -9.78 7.71
N MET A 177 15.51 -9.25 7.19
CA MET A 177 15.53 -8.02 6.40
C MET A 177 14.88 -8.22 5.03
N GLN A 178 15.18 -9.32 4.33
CA GLN A 178 14.51 -9.58 3.04
C GLN A 178 13.02 -9.90 3.26
N TYR A 179 12.68 -10.63 4.34
CA TYR A 179 11.28 -10.83 4.74
C TYR A 179 10.56 -9.49 4.99
N ASN A 180 11.20 -8.55 5.68
CA ASN A 180 10.62 -7.22 5.93
C ASN A 180 10.44 -6.42 4.65
N ARG A 181 11.45 -6.39 3.78
CA ARG A 181 11.38 -5.72 2.47
C ARG A 181 10.24 -6.24 1.59
N ARG A 182 9.95 -7.55 1.62
CA ARG A 182 8.85 -8.16 0.86
C ARG A 182 7.47 -7.66 1.27
N LYS A 183 7.31 -7.25 2.53
CA LYS A 183 6.03 -6.74 3.06
C LYS A 183 5.90 -5.22 2.96
N GLU A 184 7.02 -4.52 2.82
CA GLU A 184 7.13 -3.07 2.95
C GLU A 184 6.16 -2.33 2.01
N ASP A 185 6.10 -2.70 0.74
CA ASP A 185 5.19 -2.09 -0.24
C ASP A 185 3.71 -2.20 0.17
N VAL A 186 3.31 -3.37 0.69
CA VAL A 186 1.93 -3.62 1.13
C VAL A 186 1.63 -2.85 2.41
N ILE A 187 2.58 -2.79 3.36
CA ILE A 187 2.43 -1.99 4.58
C ILE A 187 2.24 -0.51 4.22
N ARG A 188 3.05 0.02 3.29
CA ARG A 188 2.92 1.41 2.81
C ARG A 188 1.57 1.65 2.15
N GLU A 189 1.09 0.73 1.31
CA GLU A 189 -0.23 0.86 0.67
C GLU A 189 -1.38 0.88 1.70
N ILE A 190 -1.32 0.01 2.70
CA ILE A 190 -2.30 -0.03 3.79
C ILE A 190 -2.26 1.27 4.61
N LEU A 191 -1.07 1.73 4.99
CA LEU A 191 -0.89 3.00 5.70
C LEU A 191 -1.44 4.19 4.91
N GLN A 192 -1.21 4.24 3.59
CA GLN A 192 -1.77 5.31 2.75
C GLN A 192 -3.30 5.31 2.76
N ARG A 193 -3.94 4.13 2.72
CA ARG A 193 -5.40 4.02 2.85
C ARG A 193 -5.87 4.49 4.23
N ALA A 194 -5.18 4.10 5.29
CA ALA A 194 -5.46 4.53 6.65
C ALA A 194 -5.32 6.06 6.81
N PHE A 195 -4.25 6.65 6.28
CA PHE A 195 -4.03 8.09 6.31
C PHE A 195 -5.08 8.87 5.54
N LYS A 196 -5.53 8.35 4.41
CA LYS A 196 -6.62 8.95 3.63
C LYS A 196 -7.94 8.94 4.40
N ASP A 197 -8.28 7.82 5.03
CA ASP A 197 -9.51 7.69 5.82
C ASP A 197 -9.51 8.62 7.05
N LEU A 198 -8.35 8.79 7.69
CA LEU A 198 -8.16 9.73 8.80
C LEU A 198 -8.06 11.20 8.35
N GLY A 199 -8.12 11.48 7.04
CA GLY A 199 -8.07 12.84 6.50
C GLY A 199 -6.68 13.49 6.46
N TYR A 200 -5.60 12.74 6.71
CA TYR A 200 -4.22 13.26 6.64
C TYR A 200 -3.79 13.60 5.20
N THR A 201 -4.41 12.97 4.20
CA THR A 201 -4.17 13.29 2.79
C THR A 201 -5.42 13.96 2.21
N GLN A 202 -5.29 15.21 1.74
CA GLN A 202 -6.40 15.95 1.16
C GLN A 202 -6.90 15.25 -0.10
N THR A 203 -8.19 14.91 -0.12
CA THR A 203 -8.89 14.63 -1.37
C THR A 203 -9.30 15.97 -1.96
N PHE A 204 -8.44 16.59 -2.77
CA PHE A 204 -8.88 17.68 -3.64
C PHE A 204 -9.87 17.10 -4.68
N THR A 205 -11.13 17.00 -4.30
CA THR A 205 -12.22 16.82 -5.27
C THR A 205 -12.71 18.20 -5.66
N THR A 206 -12.00 18.85 -6.58
CA THR A 206 -12.45 20.08 -7.25
C THR A 206 -13.29 19.73 -8.49
N LEU A 207 -14.32 18.90 -8.35
CA LEU A 207 -15.32 18.74 -9.40
C LEU A 207 -16.71 18.58 -8.77
N VAL A 208 -17.36 19.71 -8.51
CA VAL A 208 -18.83 19.76 -8.59
C VAL A 208 -19.16 19.63 -10.08
N PRO A 209 -19.90 18.60 -10.54
CA PRO A 209 -20.37 18.60 -11.91
C PRO A 209 -21.45 19.67 -12.05
N LEU A 210 -21.08 20.82 -12.63
CA LEU A 210 -22.06 21.77 -13.16
C LEU A 210 -22.80 21.06 -14.30
N ARG A 211 -24.01 20.59 -14.00
CA ARG A 211 -24.94 20.08 -15.00
C ARG A 211 -25.48 21.30 -15.77
N PRO A 212 -25.28 21.42 -17.09
CA PRO A 212 -25.93 22.48 -17.85
C PRO A 212 -27.43 22.23 -17.83
N SER A 213 -28.21 23.12 -17.22
CA SER A 213 -29.66 23.16 -17.37
C SER A 213 -29.97 23.81 -18.72
N LEU A 214 -30.38 23.00 -19.71
CA LEU A 214 -30.98 23.50 -20.92
C LEU A 214 -32.42 23.92 -20.60
N THR A 215 -32.68 25.23 -20.61
CA THR A 215 -34.05 25.74 -20.60
C THR A 215 -34.72 25.37 -21.93
N PRO A 216 -35.96 24.83 -21.93
CA PRO A 216 -36.65 24.51 -23.17
C PRO A 216 -37.14 25.81 -23.81
N SER A 217 -36.48 26.24 -24.88
CA SER A 217 -37.03 27.29 -25.76
C SER A 217 -38.20 26.71 -26.55
N THR A 218 -39.40 27.25 -26.31
CA THR A 218 -40.61 26.94 -27.06
C THR A 218 -40.48 27.45 -28.49
N VAL A 219 -40.12 26.57 -29.42
CA VAL A 219 -40.25 26.87 -30.86
C VAL A 219 -41.65 26.50 -31.30
N ARG A 220 -42.47 27.52 -31.54
CA ARG A 220 -43.83 27.45 -32.08
C ARG A 220 -43.75 26.95 -33.52
N ARG A 221 -44.25 25.74 -33.79
CA ARG A 221 -44.23 25.10 -35.10
C ARG A 221 -45.46 25.57 -35.90
N THR A 222 -45.27 26.45 -36.88
CA THR A 222 -46.28 26.70 -37.92
C THR A 222 -46.26 25.54 -38.91
N VAL A 223 -47.40 24.88 -39.09
CA VAL A 223 -47.59 23.80 -40.04
C VAL A 223 -48.07 24.39 -41.36
N LEU A 224 -47.29 24.23 -42.43
CA LEU A 224 -47.77 24.34 -43.81
C LEU A 224 -47.60 22.96 -44.48
N PRO A 225 -48.56 22.50 -45.29
CA PRO A 225 -48.43 21.23 -45.98
C PRO A 225 -47.62 21.48 -47.27
N SER A 226 -46.43 20.91 -47.38
CA SER A 226 -45.76 20.75 -48.66
C SER A 226 -45.62 19.28 -49.00
N SER A 227 -46.28 18.92 -50.09
CA SER A 227 -46.21 17.67 -50.82
C SER A 227 -44.76 17.32 -51.17
N PHE A 228 -44.26 16.23 -50.61
CA PHE A 228 -42.94 15.70 -50.94
C PHE A 228 -43.01 14.87 -52.22
N THR A 229 -42.51 15.41 -53.33
CA THR A 229 -42.04 14.65 -54.48
C THR A 229 -40.64 14.10 -54.17
N PRO A 230 -40.35 12.81 -54.42
CA PRO A 230 -39.02 12.27 -54.15
C PRO A 230 -38.04 12.78 -55.21
N SER A 231 -37.26 13.80 -54.87
CA SER A 231 -36.08 14.18 -55.63
C SER A 231 -34.96 13.21 -55.30
N THR A 232 -34.58 12.39 -56.29
CA THR A 232 -33.37 11.57 -56.29
C THR A 232 -32.13 12.45 -56.18
N ALA A 233 -31.60 12.60 -54.97
CA ALA A 233 -30.26 13.11 -54.72
C ALA A 233 -29.49 12.02 -53.96
N ALA A 234 -28.36 11.62 -54.55
CA ALA A 234 -27.61 10.42 -54.19
C ALA A 234 -27.06 10.45 -52.76
N SER A 235 -27.64 9.61 -51.89
CA SER A 235 -26.98 9.10 -50.69
C SER A 235 -25.99 8.01 -51.14
N ALA A 236 -24.77 8.40 -51.47
CA ALA A 236 -23.69 7.44 -51.72
C ALA A 236 -23.08 6.99 -50.39
N ASP A 237 -23.79 6.11 -49.68
CA ASP A 237 -23.21 5.21 -48.68
C ASP A 237 -23.73 3.78 -48.99
N LEU A 238 -23.44 3.34 -50.21
CA LEU A 238 -23.61 1.94 -50.60
C LEU A 238 -22.30 1.22 -50.33
N VAL A 239 -22.34 0.33 -49.34
CA VAL A 239 -21.34 -0.74 -49.19
C VAL A 239 -21.18 -1.41 -50.57
N PRO A 240 -19.96 -1.54 -51.11
CA PRO A 240 -19.77 -2.21 -52.39
C PRO A 240 -20.35 -3.62 -52.33
N SER A 241 -21.16 -4.03 -53.30
CA SER A 241 -21.76 -5.37 -53.33
C SER A 241 -20.69 -6.48 -53.38
N SER A 242 -19.45 -6.16 -53.75
CA SER A 242 -18.28 -7.05 -53.69
C SER A 242 -17.73 -7.27 -52.27
N ALA A 243 -18.17 -6.51 -51.27
CA ALA A 243 -17.73 -6.63 -49.88
C ALA A 243 -18.60 -7.60 -49.05
N ILE A 244 -19.61 -8.23 -49.67
CA ILE A 244 -20.51 -9.19 -49.04
C ILE A 244 -20.16 -10.58 -49.55
N SER A 245 -19.40 -11.36 -48.77
CA SER A 245 -19.22 -12.79 -49.05
C SER A 245 -20.24 -13.61 -48.26
N ALA A 246 -21.09 -14.35 -48.97
CA ALA A 246 -22.00 -15.33 -48.38
C ALA A 246 -21.34 -16.72 -48.43
N HIS A 247 -21.26 -17.40 -47.29
CA HIS A 247 -20.78 -18.77 -47.24
C HIS A 247 -21.95 -19.70 -47.59
N PRO A 248 -21.87 -20.57 -48.61
CA PRO A 248 -23.02 -21.31 -49.14
C PRO A 248 -23.60 -22.36 -48.17
N ALA A 249 -22.99 -22.58 -47.00
CA ALA A 249 -23.41 -23.56 -46.01
C ALA A 249 -24.29 -22.97 -44.88
N MET A 250 -24.47 -21.65 -44.81
CA MET A 250 -25.30 -21.01 -43.79
C MET A 250 -26.27 -20.05 -44.45
N GLY A 251 -27.46 -20.59 -44.77
CA GLY A 251 -28.63 -19.78 -45.08
C GLY A 251 -28.88 -18.78 -43.96
N ASP A 252 -29.01 -17.50 -44.36
CA ASP A 252 -29.56 -16.38 -43.61
C ASP A 252 -29.23 -16.32 -42.10
N MET A 253 -28.07 -15.76 -41.71
CA MET A 253 -27.96 -14.89 -40.49
C MET A 253 -26.57 -14.38 -40.08
N GLN A 254 -25.59 -14.19 -40.99
CA GLN A 254 -24.40 -13.43 -40.59
C GLN A 254 -23.88 -12.46 -41.66
N ILE A 255 -24.37 -11.22 -41.60
CA ILE A 255 -23.75 -10.09 -42.29
C ILE A 255 -22.44 -9.75 -41.57
N ARG A 256 -21.31 -10.19 -42.12
CA ARG A 256 -19.99 -9.73 -41.65
C ARG A 256 -19.67 -8.41 -42.34
N CYS A 257 -19.93 -7.29 -41.67
CA CYS A 257 -19.47 -6.00 -42.16
C CYS A 257 -17.94 -5.96 -42.17
N GLY A 258 -17.35 -5.55 -43.29
CA GLY A 258 -15.90 -5.35 -43.44
C GLY A 258 -15.32 -4.32 -42.45
N PRO A 259 -13.98 -4.14 -42.44
CA PRO A 259 -13.31 -3.23 -41.50
C PRO A 259 -13.87 -1.80 -41.60
N ARG A 260 -14.23 -1.23 -40.46
CA ARG A 260 -14.72 0.16 -40.35
C ARG A 260 -13.56 1.11 -40.09
N ASN A 261 -13.69 2.36 -40.55
CA ASN A 261 -12.74 3.42 -40.23
C ASN A 261 -12.92 3.93 -38.79
N THR A 262 -12.52 3.12 -37.80
CA THR A 262 -12.66 3.41 -36.36
C THR A 262 -11.68 4.48 -35.85
N MET A 263 -10.71 4.87 -36.68
CA MET A 263 -9.69 5.86 -36.33
C MET A 263 -10.05 7.28 -36.78
N ASN A 264 -11.19 7.47 -37.45
CA ASN A 264 -11.67 8.79 -37.82
C ASN A 264 -11.93 9.63 -36.55
N GLY A 265 -11.24 10.77 -36.42
CA GLY A 265 -11.28 11.63 -35.23
C GLY A 265 -10.33 11.23 -34.08
N ALA A 266 -9.42 10.26 -34.28
CA ALA A 266 -8.44 9.90 -33.26
C ALA A 266 -7.40 11.02 -33.05
N THR A 267 -7.17 11.42 -31.79
CA THR A 267 -6.20 12.46 -31.42
C THR A 267 -4.96 11.88 -30.75
N ARG A 268 -3.80 12.53 -30.96
CA ARG A 268 -2.53 12.17 -30.29
C ARG A 268 -2.60 12.26 -28.76
N LEU A 269 -3.44 13.16 -28.23
CA LEU A 269 -3.64 13.29 -26.79
C LEU A 269 -4.28 12.04 -26.19
N VAL A 270 -5.33 11.51 -26.82
CA VAL A 270 -5.99 10.27 -26.38
C VAL A 270 -5.02 9.09 -26.49
N GLN A 271 -4.23 9.04 -27.56
CA GLN A 271 -3.20 8.04 -27.77
C GLN A 271 -2.15 8.02 -26.65
N LYS A 272 -1.60 9.20 -26.28
CA LYS A 272 -0.63 9.32 -25.19
C LYS A 272 -1.23 8.97 -23.83
N ARG A 273 -2.48 9.36 -23.56
CA ARG A 273 -3.17 9.01 -22.31
C ARG A 273 -3.41 7.50 -22.17
N ARG A 274 -3.76 6.80 -23.26
CA ARG A 274 -4.10 5.36 -23.21
C ARG A 274 -2.91 4.43 -23.40
N HIS A 275 -1.90 4.86 -24.16
CA HIS A 275 -0.80 3.98 -24.61
C HIS A 275 0.59 4.57 -24.40
N GLY A 276 0.69 5.77 -23.83
CA GLY A 276 1.95 6.45 -23.58
C GLY A 276 2.78 5.81 -22.47
N PHE A 277 4.06 6.17 -22.45
CA PHE A 277 5.04 5.59 -21.54
C PHE A 277 4.65 5.78 -20.07
N LEU A 278 4.31 7.01 -19.67
CA LEU A 278 3.94 7.34 -18.28
C LEU A 278 2.69 6.60 -17.80
N TYR A 279 1.71 6.38 -18.69
CA TYR A 279 0.53 5.58 -18.36
C TYR A 279 0.91 4.11 -18.07
N ARG A 280 1.85 3.57 -18.85
CA ARG A 280 2.32 2.19 -18.70
C ARG A 280 3.21 2.01 -17.47
N THR A 281 4.02 2.99 -17.08
CA THR A 281 4.89 2.86 -15.89
C THR A 281 4.10 2.88 -14.58
N ARG A 282 2.98 3.60 -14.53
CA ARG A 282 2.15 3.75 -13.33
C ARG A 282 1.38 2.48 -12.92
N SER A 283 1.14 1.55 -13.85
CA SER A 283 0.37 0.33 -13.57
C SER A 283 1.22 -0.95 -13.61
N ARG A 284 0.92 -1.92 -12.74
CA ARG A 284 1.63 -3.22 -12.68
C ARG A 284 1.59 -3.97 -14.02
N THR A 285 0.43 -3.98 -14.68
CA THR A 285 0.25 -4.60 -16.01
C THR A 285 0.98 -3.81 -17.11
N GLY A 286 1.00 -2.48 -17.02
CA GLY A 286 1.75 -1.63 -17.94
C GLY A 286 3.26 -1.84 -17.87
N ARG A 287 3.85 -1.96 -16.67
CA ARG A 287 5.27 -2.27 -16.48
C ARG A 287 5.65 -3.62 -17.11
N LYS A 288 4.81 -4.66 -16.95
CA LYS A 288 4.99 -5.96 -17.63
C LYS A 288 4.95 -5.85 -19.16
N ILE A 289 4.15 -4.94 -19.72
CA ILE A 289 4.11 -4.70 -21.17
C ILE A 289 5.40 -4.03 -21.65
N LEU A 290 5.89 -3.02 -20.95
CA LEU A 290 7.14 -2.34 -21.29
C LEU A 290 8.33 -3.32 -21.25
N TRP A 291 8.41 -4.13 -20.19
CA TRP A 291 9.45 -5.13 -20.01
C TRP A 291 9.46 -6.16 -21.16
N ARG A 292 8.29 -6.72 -21.52
CA ARG A 292 8.17 -7.64 -22.67
C ARG A 292 8.59 -7.00 -24.00
N ARG A 293 8.30 -5.71 -24.21
CA ARG A 293 8.68 -5.00 -25.44
C ARG A 293 10.18 -4.71 -25.50
N LYS A 294 10.80 -4.43 -24.35
CA LYS A 294 12.25 -4.24 -24.23
C LYS A 294 13.01 -5.55 -24.48
N LEU A 295 12.53 -6.67 -23.92
CA LEU A 295 13.10 -8.00 -24.20
C LEU A 295 13.00 -8.39 -25.68
N LYS A 296 11.92 -7.99 -26.36
CA LYS A 296 11.76 -8.19 -27.81
C LYS A 296 12.56 -7.19 -28.67
N GLY A 297 13.45 -6.39 -28.08
CA GLY A 297 14.29 -5.44 -28.81
C GLY A 297 13.54 -4.32 -29.54
N ARG A 298 12.30 -3.98 -29.15
CA ARG A 298 11.53 -2.94 -29.84
C ARG A 298 12.13 -1.56 -29.57
N LYS A 299 12.45 -0.81 -30.65
CA LYS A 299 12.85 0.61 -30.57
C LYS A 299 11.79 1.49 -29.90
N HIS A 300 10.51 1.24 -30.16
CA HIS A 300 9.38 1.95 -29.54
C HIS A 300 8.62 1.08 -28.52
N ILE A 301 8.95 1.28 -27.25
CA ILE A 301 8.37 0.52 -26.13
C ILE A 301 6.99 1.04 -25.68
N ALA A 302 6.65 2.29 -25.97
CA ALA A 302 5.33 2.90 -25.78
C ALA A 302 5.05 3.94 -26.89
N GLN A 303 3.79 4.37 -27.02
CA GLN A 303 3.38 5.37 -28.03
C GLN A 303 3.64 6.80 -27.61
#